data_AF-A0A9E0HYB2-F1
#
_entry.id   AF-A0A9E0HYB2-F1
#
_cell.length_a   1.000
_cell.length_b   1.000
_cell.length_c   1.000
_cell.angle_alpha   90.00
_cell.angle_beta   90.00
_cell.angle_gamma   90.00
#
_symmetry.space_group_name_H-M   'P 1'
#
loop_
_entity.id
_entity.type
_entity.pdbx_description
1 polymer ?
#
loop_
_entity_poly.entity_id
_entity_poly.type
_entity_poly.pdbx_seq_one_letter_code
_entity_poly.pdbx_strand_id
1 'polypeptide(L)'
;QHLLTDLEESEMKRTWRNDIELVEGKEYRLRKDFKTQTDSFVKGEVLVFTGSDYSRYHSSTAFRFDNKTTGEGKSWFLTDDETDNSTEFFELVS
;
A
#
# COMPACT_ATOMS: atom_id res chain seq x y z
N GLN A 1 -37.07 27.24 11.59
CA GLN A 1 -36.71 26.79 10.22
C GLN A 1 -35.46 25.93 10.39
N HIS A 2 -35.49 24.68 9.89
CA HIS A 2 -34.52 23.57 10.03
C HIS A 2 -33.05 24.02 10.24
N LEU A 3 -32.32 23.60 11.29
CA LEU A 3 -31.65 22.31 11.55
C LEU A 3 -30.67 21.84 10.45
N LEU A 4 -29.40 21.76 10.88
CA LEU A 4 -28.30 20.87 10.46
C LEU A 4 -27.57 21.29 9.18
N THR A 5 -26.35 21.82 9.29
CA THR A 5 -25.08 21.05 9.39
C THR A 5 -24.85 20.22 8.13
N ASP A 6 -24.26 20.83 7.10
CA ASP A 6 -23.49 20.12 6.06
C ASP A 6 -22.53 21.11 5.38
N LEU A 7 -21.78 21.84 6.21
CA LEU A 7 -20.36 22.01 5.89
C LEU A 7 -19.77 20.60 6.01
N GLU A 8 -19.04 20.13 5.00
CA GLU A 8 -18.28 18.87 4.96
C GLU A 8 -18.84 17.70 4.10
N GLU A 9 -19.65 17.95 3.06
CA GLU A 9 -19.78 17.02 1.91
C GLU A 9 -18.54 17.05 0.97
N SER A 10 -17.35 17.33 1.50
CA SER A 10 -16.18 16.65 0.97
C SER A 10 -16.21 15.27 1.58
N GLU A 11 -16.99 14.37 0.97
CA GLU A 11 -16.68 12.96 1.00
C GLU A 11 -15.24 12.80 0.49
N MET A 12 -14.27 13.08 1.36
CA MET A 12 -13.01 12.37 1.38
C MET A 12 -13.46 10.92 1.50
N LYS A 13 -13.74 10.27 0.36
CA LYS A 13 -13.80 8.82 0.25
C LYS A 13 -12.66 8.37 1.15
N ARG A 14 -13.00 7.68 2.24
CA ARG A 14 -11.98 7.04 3.08
C ARG A 14 -11.36 5.96 2.21
N THR A 15 -10.45 6.37 1.35
CA THR A 15 -9.61 5.47 0.59
C THR A 15 -8.64 4.91 1.61
N TRP A 16 -8.44 3.61 1.56
CA TRP A 16 -7.44 2.87 2.34
C TRP A 16 -6.04 3.53 2.33
N ARG A 17 -5.76 4.45 1.40
CA ARG A 17 -4.54 5.27 1.36
C ARG A 17 -4.20 6.01 2.65
N ASN A 18 -5.19 6.38 3.46
CA ASN A 18 -4.93 7.03 4.75
C ASN A 18 -4.73 6.02 5.89
N ASP A 19 -5.10 4.76 5.68
CA ASP A 19 -5.06 3.69 6.69
C ASP A 19 -3.87 2.74 6.50
N ILE A 20 -3.16 2.84 5.37
CA ILE A 20 -2.04 1.94 5.08
C ILE A 20 -0.86 2.20 6.02
N GLU A 21 -0.44 1.16 6.76
CA GLU A 21 0.60 1.24 7.80
C GLU A 21 2.04 1.04 7.27
N LEU A 22 2.26 1.37 5.99
CA LEU A 22 3.59 1.31 5.37
C LEU A 22 4.36 2.60 5.63
N VAL A 23 5.53 2.48 6.24
CA VAL A 23 6.39 3.59 6.67
C VAL A 23 7.69 3.55 5.88
N GLU A 24 8.02 4.65 5.22
CA GLU A 24 9.19 4.72 4.34
C GLU A 24 10.49 4.45 5.12
N GLY A 25 11.39 3.68 4.52
CA GLY A 25 12.65 3.21 5.11
C GLY A 25 12.50 2.05 6.09
N LYS A 26 11.27 1.56 6.34
CA LYS A 26 11.02 0.41 7.22
C LYS A 26 11.06 -0.91 6.48
N GLU A 27 11.39 -1.95 7.23
CA GLU A 27 11.59 -3.30 6.69
C GLU A 27 10.39 -4.18 6.99
N TYR A 28 9.87 -4.80 5.95
CA TYR A 28 8.69 -5.64 5.99
C TYR A 28 9.03 -7.03 5.49
N ARG A 29 8.68 -8.04 6.26
CA ARG A 29 8.81 -9.44 5.87
C ARG A 29 7.53 -9.93 5.22
N LEU A 30 7.67 -10.63 4.10
CA LEU A 30 6.54 -11.26 3.43
C LEU A 30 6.03 -12.48 4.20
N ARG A 31 4.75 -12.48 4.54
CA ARG A 31 4.07 -13.57 5.26
C ARG A 31 3.57 -14.66 4.31
N LYS A 32 3.25 -14.30 3.07
CA LYS A 32 2.73 -15.20 2.02
C LYS A 32 3.27 -14.81 0.65
N ASP A 33 3.28 -15.77 -0.25
CA ASP A 33 3.67 -15.58 -1.65
C ASP A 33 2.50 -14.92 -2.39
N PHE A 34 2.81 -13.95 -3.25
CA PHE A 34 1.82 -13.35 -4.14
C PHE A 34 2.49 -12.77 -5.38
N LYS A 35 1.69 -12.39 -6.36
CA LYS A 35 2.19 -11.81 -7.61
C LYS A 35 1.38 -10.58 -7.96
N THR A 36 2.04 -9.59 -8.51
CA THR A 36 1.43 -8.42 -9.13
C THR A 36 1.53 -8.57 -10.64
N GLN A 37 1.08 -7.54 -11.38
CA GLN A 37 1.23 -7.54 -12.83
C GLN A 37 2.69 -7.56 -13.29
N THR A 38 3.59 -6.98 -12.48
CA THR A 38 5.01 -6.79 -12.85
C THR A 38 5.96 -7.64 -12.03
N ASP A 39 5.59 -7.97 -10.78
CA ASP A 39 6.52 -8.50 -9.80
C ASP A 39 5.99 -9.78 -9.12
N SER A 40 6.91 -10.60 -8.64
CA SER A 40 6.61 -11.76 -7.81
C SER A 40 7.19 -11.58 -6.41
N PHE A 41 6.36 -11.81 -5.41
CA PHE A 41 6.64 -11.65 -3.99
C PHE A 41 6.66 -13.03 -3.34
N VAL A 42 7.75 -13.38 -2.67
CA VAL A 42 7.98 -14.72 -2.12
C VAL A 42 7.93 -14.66 -0.60
N LYS A 43 7.20 -15.59 0.02
CA LYS A 43 7.14 -15.69 1.48
C LYS A 43 8.55 -15.73 2.09
N GLY A 44 8.76 -14.88 3.09
CA GLY A 44 10.00 -14.77 3.83
C GLY A 44 11.00 -13.75 3.29
N GLU A 45 10.76 -13.15 2.12
CA GLU A 45 11.58 -12.01 1.66
C GLU A 45 11.45 -10.82 2.61
N VAL A 46 12.52 -10.05 2.72
CA VAL A 46 12.54 -8.78 3.47
C VAL A 46 12.61 -7.65 2.47
N LEU A 47 11.62 -6.79 2.52
CA LEU A 47 11.40 -5.68 1.61
C LEU A 47 11.48 -4.37 2.39
N VAL A 48 12.26 -3.42 1.88
CA VAL A 48 12.34 -2.07 2.44
C VAL A 48 11.35 -1.21 1.70
N PHE A 49 10.38 -0.62 2.39
CA PHE A 49 9.42 0.28 1.73
C PHE A 49 10.11 1.60 1.38
N THR A 50 10.09 1.98 0.10
CA THR A 50 10.82 3.17 -0.40
C THR A 50 9.91 4.30 -0.84
N GLY A 51 8.59 4.12 -0.78
CA GLY A 51 7.61 5.17 -1.02
C GLY A 51 6.46 4.70 -1.89
N SER A 52 5.54 5.62 -2.17
CA SER A 52 4.34 5.33 -2.96
C SER A 52 4.02 6.42 -3.96
N ASP A 53 3.57 6.04 -5.15
CA ASP A 53 3.13 6.95 -6.21
C ASP A 53 1.66 6.69 -6.55
N TYR A 54 0.82 7.72 -6.39
CA TYR A 54 -0.60 7.65 -6.74
C TYR A 54 -0.83 8.08 -8.19
N SER A 55 -1.46 7.21 -8.97
CA SER A 55 -1.92 7.50 -10.31
C SER A 55 -3.42 7.79 -10.32
N ARG A 56 -3.77 9.06 -10.55
CA ARG A 56 -5.16 9.50 -10.74
C ARG A 56 -5.83 8.91 -11.98
N TYR A 57 -5.06 8.59 -13.01
CA TYR A 57 -5.60 8.04 -14.27
C TYR A 57 -6.08 6.60 -14.11
N HIS A 58 -5.37 5.82 -13.29
CA HIS A 58 -5.69 4.41 -13.06
C HIS A 58 -6.40 4.17 -11.72
N SER A 59 -6.69 5.24 -10.97
CA SER A 59 -7.23 5.17 -9.60
C SER A 59 -6.49 4.12 -8.76
N SER A 60 -5.16 4.15 -8.82
CA SER A 60 -4.29 3.15 -8.20
C SER A 60 -3.04 3.77 -7.61
N THR A 61 -2.57 3.20 -6.50
CA THR A 61 -1.30 3.58 -5.88
C THR A 61 -0.30 2.46 -6.06
N ALA A 62 0.90 2.81 -6.52
CA ALA A 62 2.03 1.91 -6.60
C ALA A 62 2.91 2.10 -5.36
N PHE A 63 2.99 1.08 -4.51
CA PHE A 63 3.91 0.97 -3.38
C PHE A 63 5.22 0.35 -3.85
N ARG A 64 6.33 1.08 -3.68
CA ARG A 64 7.65 0.64 -4.08
C ARG A 64 8.40 0.05 -2.90
N PHE A 65 9.11 -1.04 -3.18
CA PHE A 65 9.92 -1.74 -2.22
C PHE A 65 11.25 -2.14 -2.84
N ASP A 66 12.30 -2.20 -2.03
CA ASP A 66 13.57 -2.80 -2.42
C ASP A 66 13.81 -4.08 -1.65
N ASN A 67 14.13 -5.16 -2.35
CA ASN A 67 14.48 -6.42 -1.71
C ASN A 67 15.84 -6.30 -1.03
N LYS A 68 15.87 -6.46 0.29
CA LYS A 68 17.09 -6.32 1.09
C LYS A 68 18.14 -7.40 0.77
N THR A 69 17.71 -8.57 0.33
CA THR A 69 18.59 -9.71 0.02
C THR A 69 19.14 -9.64 -1.41
N THR A 70 18.29 -9.33 -2.39
CA THR A 70 18.67 -9.36 -3.81
C THR A 70 18.99 -7.98 -4.40
N GLY A 71 18.55 -6.90 -3.75
CA GLY A 71 18.63 -5.54 -4.26
C GLY A 71 17.63 -5.23 -5.39
N GLU A 72 16.68 -6.13 -5.64
CA GLU A 72 15.66 -5.93 -6.68
C GLU A 72 14.53 -5.02 -6.19
N GLY A 73 14.24 -3.97 -6.95
CA GLY A 73 13.07 -3.12 -6.74
C GLY A 73 11.79 -3.83 -7.19
N LYS A 74 10.76 -3.82 -6.35
CA LYS A 74 9.44 -4.44 -6.59
C LYS A 74 8.32 -3.43 -6.37
N SER A 75 7.23 -3.57 -7.12
CA SER A 75 6.05 -2.71 -6.98
C SER A 75 4.79 -3.50 -6.66
N TRP A 76 4.09 -3.05 -5.61
CA TRP A 76 2.75 -3.53 -5.27
C TRP A 76 1.72 -2.46 -5.61
N PHE A 77 0.70 -2.83 -6.38
CA PHE A 77 -0.33 -1.91 -6.82
C PHE A 77 -1.63 -2.22 -6.08
N LEU A 78 -2.25 -1.18 -5.55
CA LEU A 78 -3.56 -1.27 -4.93
C LEU A 78 -4.47 -0.20 -5.54
N THR A 79 -5.64 -0.60 -6.00
CA THR A 79 -6.63 0.29 -6.62
C THR A 79 -7.60 0.86 -5.58
N ASP A 80 -8.24 2.00 -5.87
CA ASP A 80 -9.23 2.64 -4.99
C ASP A 80 -10.41 1.72 -4.58
N ASP A 81 -10.75 0.76 -5.43
CA ASP A 81 -11.86 -0.17 -5.22
C ASP A 81 -11.47 -1.37 -4.34
N GLU A 82 -10.16 -1.60 -4.17
CA GLU A 82 -9.65 -2.67 -3.32
C GLU A 82 -9.60 -2.25 -1.86
N THR A 83 -9.60 -3.24 -0.96
CA THR A 83 -9.38 -3.01 0.47
C THR A 83 -7.90 -3.16 0.78
N ASP A 84 -7.36 -2.32 1.66
CA ASP A 84 -6.00 -2.56 2.17
C ASP A 84 -5.95 -3.87 2.94
N ASN A 85 -5.06 -4.73 2.47
CA ASN A 85 -4.71 -6.01 3.06
C ASN A 85 -3.20 -6.11 3.26
N SER A 86 -2.50 -4.97 3.29
CA SER A 86 -1.04 -4.90 3.47
C SER A 86 -0.58 -5.70 4.69
N THR A 87 -1.26 -5.61 5.83
CA THR A 87 -0.94 -6.33 7.08
C THR A 87 -1.05 -7.86 6.96
N GLU A 88 -1.76 -8.38 5.96
CA GLU A 88 -1.80 -9.81 5.68
C GLU A 88 -0.55 -10.31 4.93
N PHE A 89 0.08 -9.43 4.15
CA PHE A 89 1.26 -9.76 3.34
C PHE A 89 2.55 -9.32 4.00
N PHE A 90 2.55 -8.14 4.62
CA PHE A 90 3.72 -7.45 5.13
C PHE A 90 3.69 -7.44 6.66
N GLU A 91 4.74 -7.99 7.26
CA GLU A 91 4.97 -7.96 8.70
C GLU A 91 6.12 -7.00 8.98
N LEU A 92 5.89 -5.95 9.78
CA LEU A 92 6.95 -5.04 10.19
C LEU A 92 8.02 -5.79 11.01
N VAL A 93 9.27 -5.72 10.58
CA VAL A 93 10.40 -6.38 11.25
C VAL A 93 11.21 -5.40 12.11
N SER A 94 11.40 -4.15 11.66
CA SER A 94 12.27 -3.17 12.32
C SER A 94 11.86 -1.74 12.06
#